data_AF-A0A2E8G3T3-F1
#
_entry.id   AF-A0A2E8G3T3-F1
#
_cell.length_a   1.000
_cell.length_b   1.000
_cell.length_c   1.000
_cell.angle_alpha   90.00
_cell.angle_beta   90.00
_cell.angle_gamma   90.00
#
_symmetry.space_group_name_H-M   'P 1'
#
loop_
_entity.id
_entity.type
_entity.pdbx_description
1 polymer ?
#
loop_
_entity_poly.entity_id
_entity_poly.type
_entity_poly.pdbx_seq_one_letter_code
_entity_poly.pdbx_strand_id
1 'polypeptide(L)'
;MTSNATTRTEKFVVRFPCGMRNEVAEAANHSHRSMNAEIIARLEHSLKNWPHTLPHGEAAVPQGNEEAFLLERFRQLPQGKQQALLALLD
;
A
#
# COMPACT_ATOMS: atom_id res chain seq x y z
N MET A 1 36.56 20.26 -8.84
CA MET A 1 36.24 19.46 -7.64
C MET A 1 35.24 18.39 -8.08
N THR A 2 35.72 17.20 -8.42
CA THR A 2 34.92 16.08 -8.91
C THR A 2 34.40 15.29 -7.72
N SER A 3 33.15 15.56 -7.33
CA SER A 3 32.46 14.85 -6.26
C SER A 3 32.32 13.37 -6.64
N ASN A 4 32.95 12.52 -5.86
CA ASN A 4 33.02 11.07 -6.02
C ASN A 4 31.59 10.49 -6.07
N ALA A 5 31.15 10.06 -7.25
CA ALA A 5 29.84 9.44 -7.49
C ALA A 5 29.82 7.96 -7.04
N THR A 6 30.47 7.64 -5.92
CA THR A 6 30.30 6.37 -5.23
C THR A 6 29.01 6.44 -4.39
N THR A 7 27.90 6.05 -5.04
CA THR A 7 26.72 5.40 -4.44
C THR A 7 26.19 6.04 -3.16
N ARG A 8 25.36 7.07 -3.29
CA ARG A 8 24.66 7.72 -2.18
C ARG A 8 23.50 6.85 -1.66
N THR A 9 23.81 5.70 -1.06
CA THR A 9 22.81 4.90 -0.35
C THR A 9 22.39 5.64 0.92
N GLU A 10 21.12 5.99 1.03
CA GLU A 10 20.56 6.64 2.21
C GLU A 10 20.28 5.58 3.29
N LYS A 11 20.75 5.81 4.52
CA LYS A 11 20.58 4.88 5.65
C LYS A 11 19.42 5.34 6.52
N PHE A 12 18.46 4.44 6.76
CA PHE A 12 17.35 4.65 7.67
C PHE A 12 17.30 3.53 8.72
N VAL A 13 17.06 3.88 9.99
CA VAL A 13 16.96 2.91 11.09
C VAL A 13 15.48 2.69 11.43
N VAL A 14 15.01 1.47 11.24
CA VAL A 14 13.63 1.06 11.54
C VAL A 14 13.57 0.38 12.90
N ARG A 15 12.56 0.73 13.71
CA ARG A 15 12.22 -0.01 14.93
C ARG A 15 11.06 -0.95 14.62
N PHE A 16 11.28 -2.25 14.79
CA PHE A 16 10.24 -3.26 14.59
C PHE A 16 9.45 -3.51 15.88
N PRO A 17 8.13 -3.76 15.78
CA PRO A 17 7.35 -4.38 16.85
C PRO A 17 7.93 -5.73 17.27
N CYS A 18 7.52 -6.21 18.45
CA CYS A 18 7.91 -7.53 18.94
C CYS A 18 7.54 -8.62 17.90
N GLY A 19 8.43 -9.60 17.70
CA GLY A 19 8.21 -10.72 16.77
C GLY A 19 8.50 -10.41 15.30
N MET A 20 8.23 -9.20 14.82
CA MET A 20 8.31 -8.85 13.39
C MET A 20 9.72 -9.06 12.78
N ARG A 21 10.79 -8.88 13.55
CA ARG A 21 12.15 -9.15 13.05
C ARG A 21 12.34 -10.63 12.65
N ASN A 22 11.76 -11.55 13.40
CA ASN A 22 11.86 -12.98 13.13
C ASN A 22 11.06 -13.34 11.88
N GLU A 23 9.85 -12.78 11.73
CA GLU A 23 9.03 -12.94 10.53
C GLU A 23 9.77 -12.45 9.26
N VAL A 24 10.46 -11.31 9.35
CA VAL A 24 11.29 -10.80 8.24
C VAL A 24 12.47 -11.73 7.96
N ALA A 25 13.10 -12.31 8.99
CA ALA A 25 14.20 -13.24 8.83
C ALA A 25 13.77 -14.54 8.13
N GLU A 26 12.61 -15.09 8.49
CA GLU A 26 12.03 -16.27 7.85
C GLU A 26 11.68 -15.98 6.38
N ALA A 27 11.01 -14.86 6.11
CA ALA A 27 10.69 -14.45 4.75
C ALA A 27 11.94 -14.25 3.87
N ALA A 28 13.00 -13.67 4.45
CA ALA A 28 14.28 -13.49 3.77
C ALA A 28 14.96 -14.84 3.45
N ASN A 29 14.91 -15.80 4.38
CA ASN A 29 15.43 -17.16 4.17
C ASN A 29 14.67 -17.87 3.03
N HIS A 30 13.34 -17.82 3.03
CA HIS A 30 12.53 -18.41 1.96
C HIS A 30 12.79 -17.76 0.59
N SER A 31 13.10 -16.47 0.58
CA SER A 31 13.41 -15.73 -0.64
C SER A 31 14.88 -15.78 -1.05
N HIS A 32 15.72 -16.50 -0.29
CA HIS A 32 17.18 -16.56 -0.49
C HIS A 32 17.85 -15.17 -0.56
N ARG A 33 17.42 -14.24 0.30
CA ARG A 33 17.90 -12.86 0.36
C ARG A 33 18.35 -12.50 1.78
N SER A 34 19.13 -11.41 1.92
CA SER A 34 19.38 -10.82 3.24
C SER A 34 18.10 -10.15 3.76
N MET A 35 17.96 -10.01 5.09
CA MET A 35 16.84 -9.27 5.68
C MET A 35 16.70 -7.86 5.09
N ASN A 36 17.81 -7.17 4.85
CA ASN A 36 17.78 -5.84 4.24
C ASN A 36 17.19 -5.90 2.82
N ALA A 37 17.64 -6.84 1.99
CA ALA A 37 17.12 -7.00 0.64
C ALA A 37 15.62 -7.39 0.63
N GLU A 38 15.17 -8.19 1.60
CA GLU A 38 13.75 -8.52 1.77
C GLU A 38 12.91 -7.29 2.16
N ILE A 39 13.38 -6.49 3.13
CA ILE A 39 12.72 -5.24 3.53
C ILE A 39 12.59 -4.30 2.34
N ILE A 40 13.67 -4.09 1.59
CA ILE A 40 13.65 -3.23 0.41
C ILE A 40 12.68 -3.77 -0.64
N ALA A 41 12.71 -5.08 -0.94
CA ALA A 41 11.82 -5.67 -1.93
C ALA A 41 10.33 -5.49 -1.56
N ARG A 42 9.98 -5.63 -0.28
CA ARG A 42 8.61 -5.40 0.22
C ARG A 42 8.21 -3.94 0.13
N LEU A 43 9.11 -3.02 0.48
CA LEU A 43 8.88 -1.58 0.36
C LEU A 43 8.70 -1.17 -1.10
N GLU A 44 9.54 -1.65 -2.01
CA GLU A 44 9.40 -1.39 -3.45
C GLU A 44 8.07 -1.90 -4.00
N HIS A 45 7.68 -3.13 -3.62
CA HIS A 45 6.40 -3.68 -4.04
C HIS A 45 5.22 -2.85 -3.52
N SER A 46 5.26 -2.48 -2.24
CA SER A 46 4.24 -1.64 -1.61
C SER A 46 4.13 -0.27 -2.28
N LEU A 47 5.27 0.39 -2.55
CA LEU A 47 5.31 1.72 -3.16
C LEU A 47 4.91 1.70 -4.64
N LYS A 48 5.29 0.66 -5.40
CA LYS A 48 4.89 0.52 -6.83
C LYS A 48 3.39 0.24 -6.97
N ASN A 49 2.83 -0.53 -6.05
CA ASN A 49 1.40 -0.87 -6.02
C ASN A 49 0.59 0.14 -5.20
N TRP A 50 1.22 1.21 -4.70
CA TRP A 50 0.51 2.25 -3.99
C TRP A 50 -0.34 3.03 -5.00
N PRO A 51 -1.66 3.16 -4.77
CA PRO A 51 -2.52 3.86 -5.71
C PRO A 51 -2.06 5.33 -5.82
N HIS A 52 -1.75 5.79 -7.04
CA HIS A 52 -1.32 7.17 -7.31
C HIS A 52 -2.37 8.21 -6.86
N THR A 53 -3.63 7.80 -6.88
CA THR A 53 -4.70 8.44 -6.13
C THR A 53 -4.92 7.63 -4.86
N LEU A 54 -4.31 8.05 -3.74
CA LEU A 54 -4.94 7.81 -2.44
C LEU A 54 -6.41 8.19 -2.63
N PRO A 55 -7.41 7.36 -2.26
CA PRO A 55 -8.79 7.82 -2.21
C PRO A 55 -8.76 9.09 -1.37
N HIS A 56 -8.88 10.24 -2.05
CA HIS A 56 -8.65 11.56 -1.48
C HIS A 56 -9.64 11.70 -0.36
N GLY A 57 -9.18 11.54 0.89
CA GLY A 57 -9.99 11.64 2.11
C GLY A 57 -11.45 11.39 1.83
N GLU A 58 -11.80 10.19 1.33
CA GLU A 58 -13.21 9.85 1.19
C GLU A 58 -13.73 9.99 2.61
N ALA A 59 -14.55 11.02 2.84
CA ALA A 59 -15.10 11.35 4.13
C ALA A 59 -15.47 10.03 4.78
N ALA A 60 -14.80 9.72 5.91
CA ALA A 60 -15.02 8.47 6.61
C ALA A 60 -16.52 8.27 6.66
N VAL A 61 -16.99 7.13 6.14
CA VAL A 61 -18.43 6.89 6.00
C VAL A 61 -19.05 7.17 7.36
N PRO A 62 -19.99 8.14 7.46
CA PRO A 62 -20.51 8.55 8.76
C PRO A 62 -21.14 7.34 9.44
N GLN A 63 -20.66 6.98 10.65
CA GLN A 63 -21.20 5.84 11.39
C GLN A 63 -22.71 6.02 11.59
N GLY A 64 -23.49 4.99 11.23
CA GLY A 64 -24.95 4.99 11.35
C GLY A 64 -25.71 5.47 10.10
N ASN A 65 -25.04 6.04 9.09
CA ASN A 65 -25.65 6.44 7.80
C ASN A 65 -24.92 5.83 6.60
N GLU A 66 -24.25 4.69 6.80
CA GLU A 66 -23.37 4.09 5.80
C GLU A 66 -24.10 3.71 4.51
N GLU A 67 -25.27 3.09 4.61
CA GLU A 67 -26.04 2.66 3.45
C GLU A 67 -26.50 3.83 2.58
N ALA A 68 -27.07 4.88 3.19
CA ALA A 68 -27.54 6.06 2.47
C ALA A 68 -26.38 6.79 1.77
N PHE A 69 -25.23 6.90 2.44
CA PHE A 69 -24.03 7.52 1.88
C PHE A 69 -23.47 6.71 0.69
N LEU A 70 -23.43 5.38 0.81
CA LEU A 70 -22.98 4.50 -0.27
C LEU A 70 -23.92 4.54 -1.47
N LEU A 71 -25.23 4.54 -1.25
CA LEU A 71 -26.23 4.63 -2.32
C LEU A 71 -26.17 5.98 -3.06
N GLU A 72 -26.00 7.08 -2.33
CA GLU A 72 -25.84 8.41 -2.96
C GLU A 72 -24.57 8.44 -3.80
N ARG A 73 -23.46 7.95 -3.26
CA ARG A 73 -22.20 7.90 -3.99
C ARG A 73 -22.29 7.00 -5.23
N PHE A 74 -22.95 5.86 -5.13
CA PHE A 74 -23.20 4.97 -6.25
C PHE A 74 -24.01 5.67 -7.36
N ARG A 75 -25.06 6.42 -7.00
CA ARG A 75 -25.88 7.18 -7.97
C ARG A 75 -25.10 8.27 -8.70
N GLN A 76 -24.11 8.88 -8.04
CA GLN A 76 -23.25 9.91 -8.64
C GLN A 76 -22.17 9.34 -9.57
N LEU A 77 -21.96 8.02 -9.61
CA LEU A 77 -20.99 7.40 -10.51
C LEU A 77 -21.51 7.36 -11.96
N PRO A 78 -20.62 7.49 -12.96
CA PRO A 78 -20.97 7.22 -14.36
C PRO A 78 -21.53 5.81 -14.55
N GLN A 79 -22.49 5.66 -15.46
CA GLN A 79 -23.22 4.40 -15.70
C GLN A 79 -22.29 3.19 -15.92
N GLY A 80 -21.18 3.36 -16.65
CA GLY A 80 -20.20 2.29 -16.87
C GLY A 80 -19.51 1.82 -15.57
N LYS A 81 -19.28 2.73 -14.61
CA LYS A 81 -18.73 2.36 -13.30
C LYS A 81 -19.77 1.71 -12.39
N GLN A 82 -21.02 2.16 -12.46
CA GLN A 82 -22.14 1.54 -11.73
C GLN A 82 -22.32 0.08 -12.17
N GLN A 83 -22.36 -0.18 -13.47
CA GLN A 83 -22.50 -1.53 -14.00
C GLN A 83 -21.32 -2.43 -13.64
N ALA A 84 -20.08 -1.91 -13.70
CA ALA A 84 -18.90 -2.66 -13.29
C ALA A 84 -18.92 -3.03 -11.81
N LEU A 85 -19.40 -2.13 -10.94
CA LEU A 85 -19.56 -2.40 -9.50
C LEU A 85 -20.62 -3.47 -9.23
N LEU A 86 -21.77 -3.39 -9.90
CA LEU A 86 -22.82 -4.41 -9.77
C LEU A 86 -22.33 -5.79 -10.22
N ALA A 87 -21.65 -5.86 -11.36
CA ALA A 87 -21.11 -7.11 -11.89
C ALA A 87 -20.02 -7.76 -11.01
N LEU A 88 -19.43 -7.01 -10.07
CA LEU A 88 -18.42 -7.50 -9.14
C LEU A 88 -19.03 -8.03 -7.84
N LEU A 89 -20.30 -7.71 -7.58
CA LEU A 89 -21.08 -8.16 -6.41
C LEU A 89 -21.95 -9.40 -6.71
N ASP A 90 -22.20 -9.68 -7.98
CA ASP A 90 -22.79 -10.94 -8.47
C ASP A 90 -21.78 -12.10 -8.44
#